data_AF-A0A7S1N281-F1
#
_entry.id   AF-A0A7S1N281-F1
#
_cell.length_a   1.000
_cell.length_b   1.000
_cell.length_c   1.000
_cell.angle_alpha   90.00
_cell.angle_beta   90.00
_cell.angle_gamma   90.00
#
_symmetry.space_group_name_H-M   'P 1'
#
loop_
_entity.id
_entity.type
_entity.pdbx_description
1 polymer ?
#
loop_
_entity_poly.entity_id
_entity_poly.type
_entity_poly.pdbx_seq_one_letter_code
_entity_poly.pdbx_strand_id
1 'polypeptide(L)'
;LPSPLVFGAIISDHHNFDHRQMQRATWIGQLSEYSMEYMFFLGLGESNDTFVPSDVASLDVVTLDVDDVYGNLALKVLRTMAWALHHVEFEYFMKVDEDVYMRIE
;
A
#
# COMPACT_ATOMS: atom_id res chain seq x y z
N LEU A 1 -18.71 3.35 11.08
CA LEU A 1 -18.03 4.65 10.88
C LEU A 1 -18.41 5.13 9.47
N PRO A 2 -18.43 6.44 9.18
CA PRO A 2 -18.59 6.89 7.79
C PRO A 2 -17.48 6.30 6.91
N SER A 3 -17.80 5.94 5.65
CA SER A 3 -16.87 5.35 4.69
C SER A 3 -15.73 6.34 4.37
N PRO A 4 -14.47 5.89 4.17
CA PRO A 4 -13.38 6.79 3.82
C PRO A 4 -13.66 7.49 2.48
N LEU A 5 -13.47 8.80 2.43
CA LEU A 5 -13.65 9.55 1.18
C LEU A 5 -12.57 9.15 0.16
N VAL A 6 -11.32 8.99 0.62
CA VAL A 6 -10.17 8.64 -0.22
C VAL A 6 -9.52 7.35 0.29
N PHE A 7 -9.24 6.41 -0.61
CA PHE A 7 -8.41 5.25 -0.32
C PHE A 7 -7.06 5.34 -1.04
N GLY A 8 -5.98 5.39 -0.28
CA GLY A 8 -4.59 5.41 -0.75
C GLY A 8 -4.01 4.01 -0.90
N ALA A 9 -3.82 3.58 -2.14
CA ALA A 9 -3.11 2.35 -2.47
C ALA A 9 -1.63 2.64 -2.73
N ILE A 10 -0.77 2.32 -1.76
CA ILE A 10 0.67 2.54 -1.87
C ILE A 10 1.32 1.28 -2.42
N ILE A 11 1.88 1.37 -3.63
CA ILE A 11 2.56 0.26 -4.29
C ILE A 11 3.99 0.18 -3.77
N SER A 12 4.36 -0.99 -3.24
CA SER A 12 5.61 -1.21 -2.52
C SER A 12 6.10 -2.65 -2.68
N ASP A 13 7.38 -2.96 -2.54
CA ASP A 13 7.91 -4.34 -2.63
C ASP A 13 8.49 -4.86 -1.31
N HIS A 14 8.84 -6.15 -1.22
CA HIS A 14 9.38 -6.74 0.02
C HIS A 14 10.69 -6.12 0.49
N HIS A 15 11.51 -5.57 -0.41
CA HIS A 15 12.81 -4.97 -0.10
C HIS A 15 12.68 -3.56 0.50
N ASN A 16 11.59 -2.86 0.20
CA ASN A 16 11.42 -1.46 0.56
C ASN A 16 10.77 -1.24 1.93
N PHE A 17 11.14 -2.08 2.91
CA PHE A 17 10.74 -1.93 4.31
C PHE A 17 10.98 -0.51 4.86
N ASP A 18 12.19 0.01 4.62
CA ASP A 18 12.58 1.33 5.13
C ASP A 18 11.74 2.46 4.49
N HIS A 19 11.37 2.32 3.22
CA HIS A 19 10.47 3.27 2.57
C HIS A 19 9.12 3.27 3.25
N ARG A 20 8.50 2.10 3.51
CA ARG A 20 7.24 2.02 4.25
C ARG A 20 7.34 2.63 5.65
N GLN A 21 8.44 2.41 6.37
CA GLN A 21 8.66 3.05 7.67
C GLN A 21 8.75 4.58 7.55
N MET A 22 9.44 5.10 6.54
CA MET A 22 9.50 6.54 6.28
C MET A 22 8.13 7.11 5.93
N GLN A 23 7.33 6.39 5.15
CA GLN A 23 5.97 6.81 4.82
C GLN A 23 5.13 6.92 6.09
N ARG A 24 5.13 5.89 6.95
CA ARG A 24 4.45 5.86 8.26
C ARG A 24 4.89 7.01 9.18
N ALA A 25 6.19 7.33 9.18
CA ALA A 25 6.78 8.38 10.00
C ALA A 25 6.55 9.80 9.46
N THR A 26 5.96 9.96 8.27
CA THR A 26 5.77 11.27 7.62
C THR A 26 4.31 11.56 7.32
N TRP A 27 3.90 11.63 6.04
CA TRP A 27 2.55 12.09 5.68
C TRP A 27 1.45 11.11 6.07
N ILE A 28 1.74 9.82 6.20
CA ILE A 28 0.75 8.84 6.68
C ILE A 28 0.31 9.14 8.11
N GLY A 29 1.22 9.62 8.96
CA GLY A 29 0.90 9.97 10.35
C GLY A 29 -0.14 11.09 10.47
N GLN A 30 -0.34 11.88 9.41
CA GLN A 30 -1.30 12.98 9.35
C GLN A 30 -2.67 12.54 8.83
N LEU A 31 -2.79 11.35 8.24
CA LEU A 31 -4.03 10.87 7.62
C LEU A 31 -5.21 10.74 8.58
N SER A 32 -4.95 10.52 9.88
CA SER A 32 -5.98 10.40 10.90
C SER A 32 -6.81 11.67 11.08
N GLU A 33 -6.32 12.81 10.60
CA GLU A 33 -7.02 14.11 10.61
C GLU A 33 -7.94 14.28 9.39
N TYR A 34 -7.84 13.39 8.40
CA TYR A 34 -8.56 13.45 7.13
C TYR A 34 -9.45 12.22 6.96
N SER A 35 -10.46 12.30 6.08
CA SER A 35 -11.29 11.14 5.71
C SER A 35 -10.56 10.27 4.67
N MET A 36 -9.40 9.75 5.06
CA MET A 36 -8.53 8.97 4.19
C MET A 36 -7.98 7.73 4.92
N GLU A 37 -8.04 6.59 4.24
CA GLU A 37 -7.40 5.35 4.66
C GLU A 37 -6.32 4.96 3.64
N TYR A 38 -5.40 4.07 4.02
CA TYR A 38 -4.35 3.59 3.14
C TYR A 38 -4.02 2.12 3.41
N MET A 39 -3.43 1.46 2.43
CA MET A 39 -2.74 0.18 2.59
C MET A 39 -1.50 0.15 1.69
N PHE A 40 -0.45 -0.55 2.14
CA PHE A 40 0.66 -0.96 1.28
C PHE A 40 0.30 -2.25 0.56
N PHE A 41 0.61 -2.31 -0.74
CA PHE A 41 0.38 -3.50 -1.57
C PHE A 41 1.70 -4.05 -2.08
N LEU A 42 2.03 -5.25 -1.60
CA LEU A 42 3.21 -6.02 -1.97
C LEU A 42 2.77 -7.20 -2.85
N GLY A 43 3.62 -7.63 -3.78
CA GLY A 43 3.44 -8.87 -4.52
C GLY A 43 3.97 -10.05 -3.72
N LEU A 44 4.32 -11.15 -4.37
CA LEU A 44 5.10 -12.24 -3.80
C LEU A 44 6.59 -11.90 -3.95
N GLY A 45 7.34 -12.03 -2.86
CA GLY A 45 8.80 -11.91 -2.89
C GLY A 45 9.43 -13.12 -3.56
N GLU A 46 10.69 -13.01 -3.96
CA GLU A 46 11.44 -14.17 -4.43
C GLU A 46 11.67 -15.14 -3.27
N SER A 47 11.80 -16.43 -3.56
CA SER A 47 11.99 -17.49 -2.56
C SER A 47 13.26 -17.33 -1.70
N ASN A 48 14.18 -16.45 -2.11
CA ASN A 48 15.40 -16.11 -1.40
C ASN A 48 15.36 -14.74 -0.71
N ASP A 49 14.23 -14.03 -0.75
CA ASP A 49 14.13 -12.71 -0.14
C ASP A 49 14.22 -12.80 1.38
N THR A 50 15.11 -12.00 1.95
CA THR A 50 15.18 -11.71 3.38
C THR A 50 13.97 -10.87 3.76
N PHE A 51 12.83 -11.54 3.92
CA PHE A 51 11.60 -10.92 4.34
C PHE A 51 11.69 -10.52 5.83
N VAL A 52 11.17 -9.34 6.20
CA VAL A 52 11.05 -8.90 7.60
C VAL A 52 9.69 -9.35 8.14
N PRO A 53 9.59 -10.47 8.91
CA PRO A 53 8.32 -11.11 9.23
C PRO A 53 7.27 -10.21 9.87
N SER A 54 7.73 -9.27 10.69
CA SER A 54 6.89 -8.31 11.38
C SER A 54 6.21 -7.30 10.45
N ASP A 55 6.73 -7.08 9.24
CA ASP A 55 6.23 -6.04 8.35
C ASP A 55 5.09 -6.50 7.44
N VAL A 56 5.18 -7.67 6.78
CA VAL A 56 3.98 -8.27 6.13
C VAL A 56 2.95 -8.71 7.15
N ALA A 57 3.35 -8.97 8.41
CA ALA A 57 2.39 -9.17 9.48
C ALA A 57 1.74 -7.85 9.98
N SER A 58 2.16 -6.70 9.46
CA SER A 58 1.55 -5.41 9.80
C SER A 58 0.13 -5.31 9.26
N LEU A 59 -0.75 -4.68 10.03
CA LEU A 59 -2.18 -4.54 9.70
C LEU A 59 -2.44 -3.65 8.49
N ASP A 60 -1.46 -2.86 8.06
CA ASP A 60 -1.53 -1.92 6.94
C ASP A 60 -0.88 -2.49 5.66
N VAL A 61 -0.57 -3.80 5.61
CA VAL A 61 0.05 -4.47 4.46
C VAL A 61 -0.87 -5.53 3.87
N VAL A 62 -1.04 -5.48 2.54
CA VAL A 62 -1.70 -6.51 1.74
C VAL A 62 -0.68 -7.17 0.83
N THR A 63 -0.53 -8.49 0.95
CA THR A 63 0.25 -9.30 0.01
C THR A 63 -0.67 -9.84 -1.09
N LEU A 64 -0.30 -9.60 -2.33
CA LEU A 64 -1.02 -9.99 -3.53
C LEU A 64 -0.35 -11.22 -4.16
N ASP A 65 -1.18 -12.09 -4.74
CA ASP A 65 -0.73 -13.24 -5.53
C ASP A 65 -0.26 -12.80 -6.92
N VAL A 66 0.91 -12.15 -6.97
CA VAL A 66 1.59 -11.65 -8.17
C VAL A 66 3.08 -11.49 -7.88
N ASP A 67 3.97 -12.02 -8.73
CA ASP A 67 5.41 -11.87 -8.52
C ASP A 67 5.83 -10.39 -8.58
N ASP A 68 6.65 -9.95 -7.62
CA ASP A 68 7.16 -8.57 -7.52
C ASP A 68 8.32 -8.31 -8.49
N VAL A 69 7.98 -8.27 -9.77
CA VAL A 69 8.88 -7.84 -10.85
C VAL A 69 8.27 -6.67 -11.60
N TYR A 70 9.12 -5.77 -12.11
CA TYR A 70 8.65 -4.56 -12.81
C TYR A 70 7.71 -4.88 -13.99
N GLY A 71 7.95 -5.97 -14.71
CA GLY A 71 7.08 -6.43 -15.80
C GLY A 71 5.65 -6.76 -15.37
N ASN A 72 5.43 -7.07 -14.09
CA ASN A 72 4.13 -7.38 -13.50
C ASN A 72 3.46 -6.18 -12.82
N LEU A 73 4.07 -4.98 -12.86
CA LEU A 73 3.54 -3.81 -12.15
C LEU A 73 2.08 -3.49 -12.52
N ALA A 74 1.72 -3.59 -13.80
CA ALA A 74 0.35 -3.38 -14.25
C ALA A 74 -0.63 -4.43 -13.66
N LEU A 75 -0.21 -5.69 -13.58
CA LEU A 75 -0.99 -6.76 -12.96
C LEU A 75 -1.12 -6.51 -11.45
N LYS A 76 -0.05 -6.09 -10.78
CA LYS A 76 -0.07 -5.72 -9.36
C LYS A 76 -1.07 -4.60 -9.08
N VAL A 77 -1.03 -3.51 -9.86
CA VAL A 77 -2.00 -2.41 -9.74
C VAL A 77 -3.44 -2.89 -9.98
N LEU A 78 -3.68 -3.75 -10.97
CA LEU A 78 -5.00 -4.33 -11.21
C LEU A 78 -5.49 -5.16 -10.01
N ARG A 79 -4.62 -5.98 -9.41
CA ARG A 79 -4.93 -6.78 -8.22
C ARG A 79 -5.19 -5.90 -6.99
N THR A 80 -4.42 -4.83 -6.83
CA THR A 80 -4.64 -3.79 -5.81
C THR A 80 -6.02 -3.16 -5.94
N MET A 81 -6.41 -2.71 -7.14
CA MET A 81 -7.74 -2.13 -7.37
C MET A 81 -8.86 -3.13 -7.09
N ALA A 82 -8.71 -4.39 -7.52
CA ALA A 82 -9.67 -5.45 -7.24
C ALA A 82 -9.81 -5.72 -5.73
N TRP A 83 -8.69 -5.73 -5.00
CA TRP A 83 -8.72 -5.86 -3.55
C TRP A 83 -9.46 -4.68 -2.91
N ALA A 84 -9.14 -3.44 -3.29
CA ALA A 84 -9.76 -2.25 -2.73
C ALA A 84 -11.29 -2.26 -2.92
N LEU A 85 -11.76 -2.57 -4.13
CA LEU A 85 -13.19 -2.65 -4.47
C LEU A 85 -13.95 -3.71 -3.66
N HIS A 86 -13.26 -4.71 -3.11
CA HIS A 86 -13.88 -5.77 -2.31
C HIS A 86 -13.83 -5.55 -0.80
N HIS A 87 -12.91 -4.70 -0.32
CA HIS A 87 -12.61 -4.60 1.12
C HIS A 87 -12.84 -3.20 1.69
N VAL A 88 -12.88 -2.16 0.85
CA VAL A 88 -12.99 -0.77 1.30
C VAL A 88 -14.12 -0.08 0.53
N GLU A 89 -14.99 0.60 1.25
CA GLU A 89 -15.94 1.54 0.63
C GLU A 89 -15.27 2.91 0.49
N PHE A 90 -15.10 3.43 -0.72
CA PHE A 90 -14.48 4.73 -0.95
C PHE A 90 -15.14 5.49 -2.11
N GLU A 91 -14.99 6.82 -2.13
CA GLU A 91 -15.42 7.66 -3.27
C GLU A 91 -14.27 7.88 -4.27
N TYR A 92 -13.05 8.08 -3.76
CA TYR A 92 -11.84 8.29 -4.55
C TYR A 92 -10.80 7.22 -4.28
N PHE A 93 -10.18 6.72 -5.35
CA PHE A 93 -9.05 5.80 -5.29
C PHE A 93 -7.78 6.53 -5.74
N MET A 94 -6.72 6.45 -4.94
CA MET A 94 -5.44 7.07 -5.25
C MET A 94 -4.34 6.03 -5.20
N LYS A 95 -3.71 5.77 -6.35
CA LYS A 95 -2.48 4.97 -6.42
C LYS A 95 -1.28 5.87 -6.15
N VAL A 96 -0.36 5.41 -5.31
CA VAL A 96 0.85 6.13 -4.90
C VAL A 96 2.03 5.18 -4.97
N ASP A 97 3.20 5.65 -5.41
CA ASP A 97 4.45 4.89 -5.30
C ASP A 97 5.10 5.17 -3.95
N GLU A 98 5.81 4.19 -3.39
CA GLU A 98 6.41 4.31 -2.06
C GLU A 98 7.61 5.27 -1.96
N ASP A 99 8.07 5.83 -3.07
CA ASP A 99 9.10 6.87 -3.15
C ASP A 99 8.53 8.28 -3.36
N VAL A 100 7.21 8.43 -3.20
CA VAL A 100 6.50 9.72 -3.30
C VAL A 100 6.16 10.26 -1.90
N TYR A 101 6.29 11.58 -1.74
CA TYR A 101 5.72 12.30 -0.59
C TYR A 101 4.43 12.99 -1.01
N MET A 102 3.34 12.81 -0.25
CA MET A 102 2.08 13.51 -0.48
C MET A 102 1.86 14.61 0.54
N ARG A 103 1.53 15.82 0.06
CA ARG A 103 1.02 16.89 0.90
C ARG A 103 -0.51 16.77 0.95
N ILE A 104 -1.06 16.65 2.15
CA ILE A 104 -2.49 16.33 2.36
C ILE A 104 -3.33 17.57 2.69
N GLU A 105 -2.65 18.71 2.85
CA GLU A 105 -3.20 20.08 2.93
C GLU A 105 -3.46 20.72 1.56
#